data_AF-A0A7C3T2U3-F1
#
_entry.id   AF-A0A7C3T2U3-F1
#
_cell.length_a   1.000
_cell.length_b   1.000
_cell.length_c   1.000
_cell.angle_alpha   90.00
_cell.angle_beta   90.00
_cell.angle_gamma   90.00
#
_symmetry.space_group_name_H-M   'P 1'
#
loop_
_entity.id
_entity.type
_entity.pdbx_description
1 polymer ?
#
loop_
_entity_poly.entity_id
_entity_poly.type
_entity_poly.pdbx_seq_one_letter_code
_entity_poly.pdbx_strand_id
1 'polypeptide(L)' 'MGDARSEGVEVSREAIATLAAQAAEEVPGVVACCLKPVESLTSRVKREFIHKGVKVEREDGALRLSVFLRVEYGIDLNA' A
#
# COMPACT_ATOMS: atom_id res chain seq x y z
N MET A 1 -31.74 16.88 -14.30
CA MET A 1 -30.97 16.33 -13.17
C MET A 1 -29.58 16.08 -13.73
N GLY A 2 -28.59 16.89 -13.33
CA GLY A 2 -27.28 16.92 -13.99
C GLY A 2 -26.46 15.68 -13.65
N ASP A 3 -26.12 14.89 -14.67
CA ASP A 3 -25.04 13.91 -14.59
C ASP A 3 -23.74 14.68 -14.35
N ALA A 4 -23.29 14.70 -13.10
CA ALA A 4 -21.93 15.10 -12.77
C ALA A 4 -21.01 14.05 -13.41
N ARG A 5 -20.61 14.30 -14.66
CA ARG A 5 -19.40 13.70 -15.22
C ARG A 5 -18.27 14.16 -14.33
N SER A 6 -17.97 13.38 -13.30
CA SER A 6 -16.71 13.50 -12.59
C SER A 6 -15.65 13.28 -13.66
N GLU A 7 -15.04 14.35 -14.16
CA GLU A 7 -13.76 14.28 -14.85
C GLU A 7 -12.83 13.61 -13.84
N GLY A 8 -12.74 12.28 -13.95
CA GLY A 8 -12.07 11.46 -12.97
C GLY A 8 -10.60 11.81 -13.05
N VAL A 9 -10.09 12.50 -12.04
CA VAL A 9 -8.64 12.67 -11.89
C VAL A 9 -8.05 11.27 -11.76
N GLU A 10 -7.37 10.80 -12.80
CA GLU A 10 -6.68 9.53 -12.77
C GLU A 10 -5.39 9.70 -11.97
N VAL A 11 -5.43 9.27 -10.71
CA VAL A 11 -4.24 9.27 -9.84
C VAL A 11 -3.43 8.00 -10.12
N SER A 12 -2.13 8.15 -10.36
CA SER A 12 -1.23 7.00 -10.55
C SER A 12 -1.22 6.09 -9.32
N ARG A 13 -1.24 4.77 -9.56
CA ARG A 13 -1.13 3.76 -8.49
C ARG A 13 0.18 3.88 -7.72
N GLU A 14 1.24 4.36 -8.36
CA GLU A 14 2.55 4.64 -7.73
C GLU A 14 2.46 5.79 -6.72
N ALA A 15 1.70 6.85 -7.07
CA ALA A 15 1.49 7.98 -6.19
C ALA A 15 0.68 7.55 -4.96
N ILE A 16 -0.40 6.79 -5.17
CA ILE A 16 -1.21 6.23 -4.08
C ILE A 16 -0.36 5.32 -3.17
N ALA A 17 0.43 4.43 -3.76
CA ALA A 17 1.32 3.54 -3.00
C ALA A 17 2.36 4.31 -2.20
N THR A 18 2.93 5.37 -2.77
CA THR A 18 3.90 6.23 -2.10
C THR A 18 3.28 6.95 -0.91
N LEU A 19 2.10 7.56 -1.10
CA LEU A 19 1.40 8.25 -0.01
C LEU A 19 1.02 7.30 1.12
N ALA A 20 0.54 6.11 0.79
CA ALA A 20 0.19 5.10 1.79
C ALA A 20 1.43 4.59 2.56
N ALA A 21 2.57 4.42 1.89
CA ALA A 21 3.82 4.02 2.55
C ALA A 21 4.31 5.12 3.51
N GLN A 22 4.30 6.38 3.06
CA GLN A 22 4.68 7.53 3.90
C GLN A 22 3.76 7.65 5.12
N ALA A 23 2.44 7.53 4.92
CA ALA A 23 1.49 7.57 6.03
C ALA A 23 1.70 6.42 7.03
N ALA A 24 2.15 5.25 6.56
CA ALA A 24 2.43 4.13 7.44
C ALA A 24 3.75 4.28 8.22
N GLU A 25 4.76 4.92 7.64
CA GLU A 25 6.03 5.24 8.32
C GLU A 25 5.85 6.21 9.50
N GLU A 26 4.81 7.05 9.47
CA GLU A 26 4.46 7.96 10.56
C GLU A 26 3.72 7.25 11.73
N VAL A 27 3.35 5.98 11.59
CA VAL A 27 2.66 5.24 12.66
C VAL A 27 3.68 4.76 13.70
N PRO A 28 3.54 5.13 14.98
CA PRO A 28 4.46 4.70 16.03
C PRO A 28 4.64 3.17 16.07
N GLY A 29 5.90 2.73 16.19
CA GLY A 29 6.28 1.32 16.18
C GLY A 29 6.51 0.74 14.78
N VAL A 30 6.08 1.40 13.69
CA VAL A 30 6.44 0.96 12.34
C VAL A 30 7.92 1.25 12.10
N VAL A 31 8.67 0.21 11.75
CA VAL A 31 10.12 0.32 11.46
C VAL A 31 10.44 0.16 9.98
N ALA A 32 9.55 -0.45 9.20
CA ALA A 32 9.70 -0.56 7.76
C ALA A 32 8.39 -0.92 7.05
N CYS A 33 8.20 -0.42 5.83
CA CYS A 33 7.28 -1.00 4.86
C CYS A 33 7.98 -2.14 4.11
N CYS A 34 7.51 -3.37 4.27
CA CYS A 34 8.14 -4.55 3.69
C CYS A 34 7.61 -4.85 2.29
N LEU A 35 8.49 -5.18 1.36
CA LEU A 35 8.07 -5.86 0.14
C LEU A 35 7.65 -7.28 0.53
N LYS A 36 6.40 -7.67 0.21
CA LYS A 36 5.93 -9.04 0.44
C LYS A 36 6.97 -10.00 -0.16
N PRO A 37 7.51 -10.99 0.59
CA PRO A 37 8.29 -12.04 -0.03
C PRO A 37 7.35 -12.69 -1.04
N VAL A 38 7.66 -12.51 -2.32
CA VAL A 38 6.96 -13.16 -3.41
C VAL A 38 7.13 -14.66 -3.17
N GLU A 39 6.11 -15.29 -2.59
CA GLU A 39 6.01 -16.75 -2.60
C GLU A 39 6.06 -17.15 -4.07
N SER A 40 7.24 -17.65 -4.42
CA SER A 40 7.66 -17.99 -5.76
C SER A 40 6.63 -18.92 -6.40
N LEU A 41 6.26 -18.62 -7.65
CA LEU A 41 5.75 -19.52 -8.72
C LEU A 41 4.33 -19.27 -9.28
N THR A 42 3.42 -18.51 -8.68
CA THR A 42 2.05 -18.32 -9.25
C THR A 42 1.80 -16.98 -9.96
N SER A 43 2.71 -16.01 -9.83
CA SER A 43 2.49 -14.61 -10.25
C SER A 43 2.78 -14.30 -11.74
N ARG A 44 3.02 -15.31 -12.58
CA ARG A 44 3.25 -15.09 -14.03
C ARG A 44 2.00 -14.65 -14.82
N VAL A 45 0.81 -14.59 -14.23
CA VAL A 45 -0.44 -14.26 -14.95
C VAL A 45 -1.13 -12.96 -14.49
N LYS A 46 -0.79 -12.41 -13.32
CA LYS A 46 -1.24 -11.07 -12.91
C LYS A 46 -0.05 -10.29 -12.38
N ARG A 47 0.38 -9.25 -13.11
CA ARG A 47 1.31 -8.23 -12.60
C ARG A 47 0.65 -7.54 -11.40
N GLU A 48 0.74 -8.15 -10.22
CA GLU A 48 0.36 -7.49 -8.98
C GLU A 48 1.35 -6.35 -8.76
N PHE A 49 0.87 -5.11 -8.92
CA PHE A 49 1.67 -3.92 -8.69
C PHE A 49 1.84 -3.74 -7.17
N ILE A 50 3.07 -3.97 -6.69
CA ILE A 50 3.49 -3.72 -5.32
C ILE A 50 4.61 -2.70 -5.37
N HIS A 51 4.43 -1.56 -4.71
CA HIS A 51 5.41 -0.48 -4.64
C HIS A 51 5.59 -0.04 -3.20
N LYS A 52 6.84 0.00 -2.70
CA LYS A 52 7.18 0.37 -1.32
C LYS A 52 6.38 -0.39 -0.24
N GLY A 53 6.12 -1.68 -0.46
CA GLY A 53 5.33 -2.48 0.49
C GLY A 53 3.84 -2.17 0.50
N VAL A 54 3.34 -1.43 -0.50
CA VAL A 54 1.91 -1.16 -0.70
C VAL A 54 1.45 -1.77 -2.01
N LYS A 55 0.37 -2.55 -1.95
CA LYS A 55 -0.38 -3.06 -3.10
C LYS A 55 -1.61 -2.20 -3.31
N VAL A 56 -1.80 -1.70 -4.53
CA VAL A 56 -2.96 -0.89 -4.91
C VAL A 56 -3.77 -1.65 -5.96
N GLU A 57 -4.99 -2.03 -5.61
CA GLU A 57 -5.93 -2.73 -6.47
C GLU A 57 -7.18 -1.89 -6.70
N ARG A 58 -7.83 -2.07 -7.85
CA ARG A 58 -9.11 -1.47 -8.16
C ARG A 58 -10.14 -2.59 -8.26
N GLU A 59 -11.17 -2.53 -7.44
CA GLU A 59 -12.22 -3.55 -7.34
C GLU A 59 -13.56 -2.81 -7.27
N ASP A 60 -14.45 -3.06 -8.24
CA ASP A 60 -15.82 -2.48 -8.33
C ASP A 60 -15.92 -0.96 -8.12
N GLY A 61 -14.98 -0.21 -8.72
CA GLY A 61 -14.95 1.26 -8.61
C GLY A 61 -14.33 1.78 -7.29
N ALA A 62 -14.00 0.90 -6.35
CA ALA A 62 -13.23 1.22 -5.15
C ALA A 62 -11.73 0.94 -5.32
N LEU A 63 -10.93 1.60 -4.49
CA LEU A 63 -9.50 1.33 -4.36
C LEU A 63 -9.27 0.48 -3.12
N ARG A 64 -8.63 -0.67 -3.31
CA ARG A 64 -8.20 -1.56 -2.23
C ARG A 64 -6.70 -1.43 -2.02
N LEU A 65 -6.32 -1.10 -0.79
CA LEU A 65 -4.93 -0.91 -0.36
C LEU A 65 -4.53 -2.07 0.55
N SER A 66 -3.44 -2.75 0.24
CA SER A 66 -2.79 -3.69 1.16
C SER A 66 -1.41 -3.18 1.52
N VAL A 67 -1.17 -2.88 2.79
CA VAL A 67 0.10 -2.35 3.30
C VAL A 67 0.79 -3.44 4.11
N PHE A 68 2.05 -3.71 3.80
CA PHE A 68 2.86 -4.71 4.47
C PHE A 68 3.87 -4.00 5.37
N LEU A 69 3.74 -4.16 6.69
CA LEU A 69 4.53 -3.43 7.67
C LEU A 69 5.31 -4.39 8.56
N ARG A 70 6.55 -4.00 8.89
CA ARG A 70 7.26 -4.50 10.05
C ARG A 70 7.07 -3.49 11.18
N VAL A 71 6.59 -4.00 12.30
CA VAL A 71 6.32 -3.21 13.50
C VAL A 71 7.16 -3.79 14.63
N GLU A 72 7.91 -2.95 15.32
CA GLU A 72 8.66 -3.31 16.51
C GLU A 72 8.01 -2.65 17.73
N TYR A 73 7.67 -3.49 18.71
CA TYR A 73 7.18 -3.05 20.00
C TYR A 73 8.01 -3.69 21.09
N GLY A 74 8.57 -2.83 21.94
CA GLY A 74 9.38 -3.20 23.09
C GLY A 74 9.82 -1.94 23.82
N ILE A 75 9.83 -1.99 25.14
CA ILE A 75 10.44 -0.97 25.99
C ILE A 75 11.78 -1.56 26.40
N ASP A 76 12.87 -0.84 26.15
CA ASP A 76 14.16 -1.21 26.74
C ASP A 76 14.07 -0.92 28.24
N LEU A 77 13.81 -1.95 29.04
CA LEU A 77 13.65 -1.82 30.50
C LEU A 77 15.00 -1.56 31.21
N ASN A 78 16.10 -1.47 30.47
CA ASN A 78 17.46 -1.32 30.99
C ASN A 78 18.19 -0.04 30.49
N ALA A 79 17.49 0.92 29.86
CA ALA A 79 18.08 2.19 29.42
C ALA A 79 18.15 3.24 30.54
#